data_AF-A0A2D4S000-F1
#
_entry.id   AF-A0A2D4S000-F1
#
_cell.length_a   1.000
_cell.length_b   1.000
_cell.length_c   1.000
_cell.angle_alpha   90.00
_cell.angle_beta   90.00
_cell.angle_gamma   90.00
#
_symmetry.space_group_name_H-M   'P 1'
#
loop_
_entity.id
_entity.type
_entity.pdbx_description
1 polymer ?
#
loop_
_entity_poly.entity_id
_entity_poly.type
_entity_poly.pdbx_seq_one_letter_code
_entity_poly.pdbx_strand_id
1 'polypeptide(L)'
;MNKTLLGLCTLSLISACSGPAIKDTALIQQAAISEAQTSELDPTEAIETSRNLQISAQQQDLYYFSPGYMAQAEQEMQKAEAALKQNKPASETVTHSLTAQALFERGLTNKKAVLNQLKPSFDGMQMLSDINAHVLVKDDFEDIEDDIKDLIILIEKGKTSNASKDQQDVLDDITELEIETLKVAHFNPAENALEKAEDADAEDFAIKTYEIAEKAVEKLETLIESQYKNRELIADSAKATIRLAQHAEEVAKAAQPLLKLNAEQAEQHILYVESLLDRVKQAIGHDNINHMPLKNQSIALAQAVETLSKQALAKQGNAQWEQEKLTLEATIKSLKEQAQLNMTQAQPQLTTPEVTGGNAVDDASPDNSSVDSALPLDPVEPTPAQVDTLPTQEQAVDTSVPEQPETLQSQQPTKTAEPIESTEPVVTEKAIDPSEPVEVEITSPSTDAEIEETVQEVDSAEVINSQVAPAQTPTQQP
;
A
#
# COMPACT_ATOMS: atom_id res chain seq x y z
N MET A 1 -59.32 6.57 -73.26
CA MET A 1 -59.66 6.63 -71.82
C MET A 1 -58.50 6.02 -71.06
N ASN A 2 -57.93 6.74 -70.09
CA ASN A 2 -56.61 6.39 -69.52
C ASN A 2 -56.79 5.88 -68.08
N LYS A 3 -56.17 4.73 -67.75
CA LYS A 3 -55.76 4.34 -66.39
C LYS A 3 -54.48 3.50 -66.53
N THR A 4 -53.30 4.12 -66.59
CA THR A 4 -52.43 4.46 -65.44
C THR A 4 -51.93 3.23 -64.69
N LEU A 5 -50.66 2.89 -64.96
CA LEU A 5 -49.82 1.99 -64.18
C LEU A 5 -49.70 2.50 -62.73
N LEU A 6 -49.65 1.61 -61.75
CA LEU A 6 -49.31 1.95 -60.36
C LEU A 6 -48.04 1.18 -59.98
N GLY A 7 -46.94 1.92 -59.75
CA GLY A 7 -45.64 1.33 -59.47
C GLY A 7 -45.53 0.80 -58.05
N LEU A 8 -44.99 -0.41 -57.90
CA LEU A 8 -44.67 -1.00 -56.61
C LEU A 8 -43.40 -0.35 -56.05
N CYS A 9 -43.54 0.64 -55.18
CA CYS A 9 -42.40 1.34 -54.59
C CYS A 9 -41.78 0.49 -53.47
N THR A 10 -40.71 -0.24 -53.79
CA THR A 10 -39.96 -1.05 -52.82
C THR A 10 -39.15 -0.15 -51.89
N LEU A 11 -39.51 -0.12 -50.61
CA LEU A 11 -38.66 0.48 -49.57
C LEU A 11 -37.37 -0.35 -49.43
N SER A 12 -36.27 0.17 -49.95
CA SER A 12 -34.93 -0.33 -49.65
C SER A 12 -34.62 -0.02 -48.18
N LEU A 13 -34.79 -1.00 -47.31
CA LEU A 13 -34.29 -0.95 -45.93
C LEU A 13 -32.76 -0.79 -46.00
N ILE A 14 -32.27 0.38 -45.58
CA ILE A 14 -30.83 0.65 -45.51
C ILE A 14 -30.24 -0.29 -44.45
N SER A 15 -29.26 -1.11 -44.86
CA SER A 15 -28.61 -2.07 -43.96
C SER A 15 -27.90 -1.33 -42.82
N ALA A 16 -28.50 -1.35 -41.63
CA ALA A 16 -27.83 -0.90 -40.41
C ALA A 16 -26.55 -1.72 -40.23
N CYS A 17 -25.39 -1.06 -40.23
CA CYS A 17 -24.12 -1.73 -40.01
C CYS A 17 -24.11 -2.40 -38.63
N SER A 18 -23.77 -3.68 -38.57
CA SER A 18 -23.78 -4.51 -37.35
C SER A 18 -22.59 -4.22 -36.43
N GLY A 19 -22.36 -2.95 -36.10
CA GLY A 19 -21.45 -2.55 -35.03
C GLY A 19 -22.01 -2.91 -33.65
N PRO A 20 -21.17 -2.92 -32.60
CA PRO A 20 -21.64 -3.10 -31.23
C PRO A 20 -22.65 -1.99 -30.86
N ALA A 21 -23.79 -2.37 -30.31
CA ALA A 21 -24.87 -1.44 -29.99
C ALA A 21 -24.51 -0.56 -28.79
N ILE A 22 -23.91 0.60 -29.06
CA ILE A 22 -23.71 1.69 -28.09
C ILE A 22 -24.95 2.57 -28.00
N LYS A 23 -25.02 3.41 -26.97
CA LYS A 23 -26.19 4.24 -26.70
C LYS A 23 -26.38 5.32 -27.80
N ASP A 24 -27.64 5.65 -28.07
CA ASP A 24 -28.08 6.77 -28.91
C ASP A 24 -27.67 6.78 -30.41
N THR A 25 -26.84 5.86 -30.93
CA THR A 25 -26.36 5.84 -32.34
C THR A 25 -27.46 6.05 -33.38
N ALA A 26 -28.60 5.36 -33.27
CA ALA A 26 -29.70 5.48 -34.22
C ALA A 26 -30.38 6.86 -34.20
N LEU A 27 -30.39 7.53 -33.03
CA LEU A 27 -30.88 8.90 -32.90
C LEU A 27 -29.87 9.90 -33.48
N ILE A 28 -28.58 9.67 -33.26
CA ILE A 28 -27.48 10.46 -33.83
C ILE A 28 -27.52 10.42 -35.37
N GLN A 29 -27.61 9.22 -35.96
CA GLN A 29 -27.74 9.05 -37.41
C GLN A 29 -29.00 9.72 -37.96
N GLN A 30 -30.15 9.58 -37.28
CA GLN A 30 -31.40 10.20 -37.74
C GLN A 30 -31.35 11.75 -37.63
N ALA A 31 -30.67 12.30 -36.63
CA ALA A 31 -30.43 13.74 -36.52
C ALA A 31 -29.51 14.24 -37.64
N ALA A 32 -28.36 13.60 -37.86
CA ALA A 32 -27.41 13.96 -38.91
C ALA A 32 -28.02 13.90 -40.32
N ILE A 33 -28.87 12.90 -40.60
CA ILE A 33 -29.65 12.82 -41.85
C ILE A 33 -30.60 14.01 -41.99
N SER A 34 -31.30 14.41 -40.91
CA SER A 34 -32.24 15.53 -40.95
C SER A 34 -31.52 16.86 -41.14
N GLU A 35 -30.36 17.05 -40.51
CA GLU A 35 -29.56 18.26 -40.62
C GLU A 35 -28.96 18.39 -42.04
N ALA A 36 -28.35 17.33 -42.55
CA ALA A 36 -27.77 17.28 -43.91
C ALA A 36 -28.81 17.43 -45.05
N GLN A 37 -30.11 17.24 -44.77
CA GLN A 37 -31.19 17.55 -45.71
C GLN A 37 -31.58 19.04 -45.73
N THR A 38 -31.17 19.81 -44.71
CA THR A 38 -31.53 21.23 -44.53
C THR A 38 -30.32 22.18 -44.59
N SER A 39 -29.11 21.64 -44.68
CA SER A 39 -27.85 22.38 -44.58
C SER A 39 -27.16 22.57 -45.93
N GLU A 40 -26.49 23.72 -46.10
CA GLU A 40 -25.67 24.06 -47.28
C GLU A 40 -24.15 23.88 -47.00
N LEU A 41 -23.78 23.14 -45.94
CA LEU A 41 -22.38 22.82 -45.56
C LEU A 41 -21.56 22.25 -46.74
N ASP A 42 -20.31 22.72 -46.89
CA ASP A 42 -19.34 22.11 -47.81
C ASP A 42 -18.96 20.71 -47.28
N PRO A 43 -19.10 19.64 -48.09
CA PRO A 43 -18.58 18.31 -47.79
C PRO A 43 -17.13 18.26 -47.31
N THR A 44 -16.29 19.21 -47.76
CA THR A 44 -14.88 19.33 -47.41
C THR A 44 -14.70 19.91 -46.01
N GLU A 45 -15.36 21.04 -45.72
CA GLU A 45 -15.36 21.69 -44.40
C GLU A 45 -15.96 20.77 -43.32
N ALA A 46 -17.00 20.02 -43.68
CA ALA A 46 -17.60 19.02 -42.80
C ALA A 46 -16.58 17.93 -42.41
N ILE A 47 -15.85 17.35 -43.38
CA ILE A 47 -14.78 16.36 -43.09
C ILE A 47 -13.64 16.97 -42.29
N GLU A 48 -13.19 18.19 -42.60
CA GLU A 48 -12.09 18.84 -41.85
C GLU A 48 -12.48 19.13 -40.40
N THR A 49 -13.72 19.58 -40.16
CA THR A 49 -14.30 19.73 -38.81
C THR A 49 -14.31 18.39 -38.07
N SER A 50 -14.75 17.31 -38.73
CA SER A 50 -14.74 15.97 -38.13
C SER A 50 -13.33 15.46 -37.81
N ARG A 51 -12.32 15.75 -38.65
CA ARG A 51 -10.90 15.40 -38.37
C ARG A 51 -10.33 16.18 -37.19
N ASN A 52 -10.64 17.47 -37.08
CA ASN A 52 -10.20 18.28 -35.93
C ASN A 52 -10.77 17.72 -34.61
N LEU A 53 -12.01 17.23 -34.65
CA LEU A 53 -12.64 16.57 -33.50
C LEU A 53 -12.09 15.16 -33.24
N GLN A 54 -11.72 14.39 -34.27
CA GLN A 54 -10.99 13.11 -34.14
C GLN A 54 -9.64 13.31 -33.43
N ILE A 55 -8.88 14.36 -33.78
CA ILE A 55 -7.62 14.70 -33.11
C ILE A 55 -7.87 15.05 -31.63
N SER A 56 -8.93 15.81 -31.34
CA SER A 56 -9.33 16.12 -29.96
C SER A 56 -9.76 14.87 -29.18
N ALA A 57 -10.46 13.93 -29.82
CA ALA A 57 -10.84 12.64 -29.26
C ALA A 57 -9.61 11.76 -28.92
N GLN A 58 -8.62 11.70 -29.81
CA GLN A 58 -7.37 10.98 -29.59
C GLN A 58 -6.54 11.60 -28.47
N GLN A 59 -6.45 12.94 -28.40
CA GLN A 59 -5.84 13.69 -27.29
C GLN A 59 -6.62 13.61 -25.97
N GLN A 60 -7.79 12.95 -25.98
CA GLN A 60 -8.64 12.69 -24.83
C GLN A 60 -8.82 11.19 -24.59
N ASP A 61 -7.96 10.34 -25.15
CA ASP A 61 -7.89 8.91 -24.85
C ASP A 61 -9.24 8.18 -25.07
N LEU A 62 -10.04 8.62 -26.06
CA LEU A 62 -11.36 8.05 -26.31
C LEU A 62 -11.30 6.57 -26.70
N TYR A 63 -10.16 6.05 -27.17
CA TYR A 63 -9.95 4.61 -27.33
C TYR A 63 -10.07 3.81 -26.03
N TYR A 64 -9.75 4.41 -24.87
CA TYR A 64 -9.94 3.80 -23.55
C TYR A 64 -11.30 4.18 -22.95
N PHE A 65 -11.62 5.49 -22.90
CA PHE A 65 -12.82 5.96 -22.19
C PHE A 65 -14.14 5.84 -22.97
N SER A 66 -14.12 5.56 -24.28
CA SER A 66 -15.30 5.44 -25.15
C SER A 66 -15.00 4.67 -26.45
N PRO A 67 -14.53 3.41 -26.36
CA PRO A 67 -14.01 2.65 -27.49
C PRO A 67 -15.03 2.48 -28.63
N GLY A 68 -16.31 2.26 -28.29
CA GLY A 68 -17.38 2.08 -29.27
C GLY A 68 -17.78 3.37 -29.98
N TYR A 69 -17.89 4.50 -29.27
CA TYR A 69 -18.11 5.80 -29.92
C TYR A 69 -16.94 6.17 -30.83
N MET A 70 -15.71 5.94 -30.38
CA MET A 70 -14.49 6.18 -31.16
C MET A 70 -14.49 5.35 -32.44
N ALA A 71 -14.68 4.03 -32.34
CA ALA A 71 -14.69 3.13 -33.49
C ALA A 71 -15.84 3.43 -34.49
N GLN A 72 -17.04 3.80 -34.01
CA GLN A 72 -18.14 4.18 -34.90
C GLN A 72 -17.89 5.53 -35.58
N ALA A 73 -17.34 6.52 -34.86
CA ALA A 73 -17.01 7.82 -35.45
C ALA A 73 -15.93 7.68 -36.54
N GLU A 74 -14.90 6.86 -36.31
CA GLU A 74 -13.88 6.57 -37.33
C GLU A 74 -14.43 5.76 -38.52
N GLN A 75 -15.43 4.90 -38.31
CA GLN A 75 -16.14 4.23 -39.42
C GLN A 75 -16.96 5.21 -40.27
N GLU A 76 -17.64 6.18 -39.65
CA GLU A 76 -18.39 7.22 -40.36
C GLU A 76 -17.45 8.21 -41.09
N MET A 77 -16.29 8.53 -40.49
CA MET A 77 -15.21 9.27 -41.19
C MET A 77 -14.77 8.59 -42.49
N GLN A 78 -14.55 7.27 -42.45
CA GLN A 78 -14.18 6.50 -43.64
C GLN A 78 -15.28 6.53 -44.71
N LYS A 79 -16.56 6.50 -44.30
CA LYS A 79 -17.72 6.62 -45.21
C LYS A 79 -17.82 8.01 -45.83
N ALA A 80 -17.62 9.08 -45.06
CA ALA A 80 -17.59 10.45 -45.55
C ALA A 80 -16.49 10.65 -46.60
N GLU A 81 -15.25 10.24 -46.29
CA GLU A 81 -14.15 10.30 -47.25
C GLU A 81 -14.41 9.48 -48.52
N ALA A 82 -14.99 8.28 -48.39
CA ALA A 82 -15.33 7.44 -49.54
C ALA A 82 -16.42 8.08 -50.41
N ALA A 83 -17.45 8.69 -49.81
CA ALA A 83 -18.50 9.40 -50.51
C ALA A 83 -17.95 10.59 -51.32
N LEU A 84 -17.07 11.40 -50.72
CA LEU A 84 -16.40 12.51 -51.40
C LEU A 84 -15.52 12.02 -52.56
N LYS A 85 -14.65 11.03 -52.31
CA LYS A 85 -13.76 10.42 -53.34
C LYS A 85 -14.54 9.81 -54.51
N GLN A 86 -15.76 9.34 -54.27
CA GLN A 86 -16.65 8.74 -55.28
C GLN A 86 -17.57 9.77 -55.98
N ASN A 87 -17.49 11.06 -55.64
CA ASN A 87 -18.38 12.12 -56.16
C ASN A 87 -19.88 11.82 -55.91
N LYS A 88 -20.19 11.25 -54.74
CA LYS A 88 -21.57 11.06 -54.29
C LYS A 88 -22.26 12.41 -53.97
N PRO A 89 -23.60 12.45 -53.80
CA PRO A 89 -24.30 13.67 -53.41
C PRO A 89 -23.70 14.29 -52.14
N ALA A 90 -23.56 15.62 -52.13
CA ALA A 90 -22.95 16.37 -51.03
C ALA A 90 -23.58 16.03 -49.66
N SER A 91 -24.90 15.87 -49.62
CA SER A 91 -25.65 15.49 -48.42
C SER A 91 -25.29 14.12 -47.85
N GLU A 92 -24.80 13.16 -48.64
CA GLU A 92 -24.33 11.86 -48.14
C GLU A 92 -23.00 12.02 -47.39
N THR A 93 -22.05 12.77 -47.96
CA THR A 93 -20.78 13.12 -47.29
C THR A 93 -21.02 13.93 -46.02
N VAL A 94 -21.90 14.93 -46.07
CA VAL A 94 -22.26 15.76 -44.90
C VAL A 94 -22.97 14.92 -43.84
N THR A 95 -23.89 14.02 -44.20
CA THR A 95 -24.54 13.08 -43.25
C THR A 95 -23.50 12.26 -42.48
N HIS A 96 -22.56 11.63 -43.18
CA HIS A 96 -21.50 10.83 -42.54
C HIS A 96 -20.57 11.69 -41.68
N SER A 97 -20.22 12.90 -42.14
CA SER A 97 -19.35 13.83 -41.40
C SER A 97 -20.00 14.31 -40.08
N LEU A 98 -21.28 14.70 -40.13
CA LEU A 98 -22.07 15.10 -38.96
C LEU A 98 -22.31 13.92 -38.00
N THR A 99 -22.55 12.72 -38.54
CA THR A 99 -22.67 11.49 -37.71
C THR A 99 -21.36 11.24 -36.96
N ALA A 100 -20.21 11.34 -37.63
CA ALA A 100 -18.90 11.22 -36.99
C ALA A 100 -18.66 12.29 -35.90
N GLN A 101 -19.01 13.56 -36.17
CA GLN A 101 -18.89 14.65 -35.20
C GLN A 101 -19.68 14.35 -33.92
N ALA A 102 -20.97 14.09 -34.06
CA ALA A 102 -21.86 13.79 -32.94
C ALA A 102 -21.44 12.53 -32.16
N LEU A 103 -20.85 11.52 -32.81
CA LEU A 103 -20.28 10.35 -32.12
C LEU A 103 -19.02 10.70 -31.32
N PHE A 104 -18.09 11.51 -31.85
CA PHE A 104 -16.93 11.99 -31.08
C PHE A 104 -17.35 12.88 -29.89
N GLU A 105 -18.30 13.81 -30.08
CA GLU A 105 -18.87 14.62 -28.99
C GLU A 105 -19.55 13.75 -27.92
N ARG A 106 -20.23 12.68 -28.35
CA ARG A 106 -20.86 11.72 -27.43
C ARG A 106 -19.82 10.93 -26.65
N GLY A 107 -18.72 10.51 -27.26
CA GLY A 107 -17.57 9.92 -26.56
C GLY A 107 -16.92 10.89 -25.56
N LEU A 108 -16.70 12.16 -25.94
CA LEU A 108 -16.18 13.20 -25.04
C LEU A 108 -17.12 13.49 -23.86
N THR A 109 -18.42 13.25 -24.04
CA THR A 109 -19.42 13.28 -22.97
C THR A 109 -19.41 12.00 -22.12
N ASN A 110 -19.21 10.84 -22.74
CA ASN A 110 -19.15 9.54 -22.08
C ASN A 110 -17.89 9.41 -21.20
N LYS A 111 -16.71 9.88 -21.64
CA LYS A 111 -15.50 10.02 -20.79
C LYS A 111 -15.79 10.77 -19.48
N LYS A 112 -16.59 11.84 -19.52
CA LYS A 112 -16.98 12.60 -18.32
C LYS A 112 -17.94 11.82 -17.43
N ALA A 113 -18.83 11.00 -17.99
CA ALA A 113 -19.69 10.11 -17.21
C ALA A 113 -18.87 9.02 -16.52
N VAL A 114 -17.99 8.35 -17.28
CA VAL A 114 -17.04 7.33 -16.80
C VAL A 114 -16.18 7.86 -15.65
N LEU A 115 -15.46 8.97 -15.84
CA LEU A 115 -14.57 9.54 -14.81
C LEU A 115 -15.30 9.97 -13.54
N ASN A 116 -16.59 10.33 -13.62
CA ASN A 116 -17.41 10.68 -12.45
C ASN A 116 -18.00 9.45 -11.75
N GLN A 117 -18.42 8.43 -12.52
CA GLN A 117 -19.09 7.23 -11.99
C GLN A 117 -18.07 6.20 -11.45
N LEU A 118 -17.00 5.97 -12.19
CA LEU A 118 -15.93 5.01 -11.83
C LEU A 118 -14.80 5.64 -11.02
N LYS A 119 -14.97 6.87 -10.49
CA LYS A 119 -13.96 7.56 -9.69
C LYS A 119 -13.40 6.71 -8.54
N PRO A 120 -14.22 6.00 -7.73
CA PRO A 120 -13.69 5.16 -6.65
C PRO A 120 -12.74 4.06 -7.14
N SER A 121 -13.05 3.46 -8.31
CA SER A 121 -12.24 2.41 -8.91
C SER A 121 -10.91 2.97 -9.45
N PHE A 122 -10.93 4.14 -10.10
CA PHE A 122 -9.69 4.83 -10.52
C PHE A 122 -8.84 5.32 -9.33
N ASP A 123 -9.47 5.80 -8.25
CA ASP A 123 -8.77 6.16 -7.01
C ASP A 123 -8.10 4.92 -6.38
N GLY A 124 -8.79 3.77 -6.42
CA GLY A 124 -8.27 2.47 -5.99
C GLY A 124 -7.07 2.00 -6.82
N MET A 125 -7.16 2.04 -8.15
CA MET A 125 -6.04 1.66 -9.02
C MET A 125 -4.82 2.57 -8.87
N GLN A 126 -5.01 3.87 -8.60
CA GLN A 126 -3.89 4.76 -8.26
C GLN A 126 -3.25 4.35 -6.92
N MET A 127 -4.05 4.05 -5.90
CA MET A 127 -3.55 3.59 -4.59
C MET A 127 -2.79 2.26 -4.71
N LEU A 128 -3.30 1.30 -5.49
CA LEU A 128 -2.62 0.04 -5.83
C LEU A 128 -1.30 0.30 -6.57
N SER A 129 -1.29 1.26 -7.49
CA SER A 129 -0.07 1.67 -8.20
C SER A 129 0.97 2.29 -7.26
N ASP A 130 0.54 3.14 -6.32
CA ASP A 130 1.40 3.78 -5.31
C ASP A 130 2.05 2.76 -4.34
N ILE A 131 1.41 1.62 -4.08
CA ILE A 131 2.00 0.50 -3.32
C ILE A 131 2.75 -0.52 -4.21
N ASN A 132 2.88 -0.26 -5.51
CA ASN A 132 3.57 -1.08 -6.51
C ASN A 132 2.90 -2.44 -6.82
N ALA A 133 1.57 -2.55 -6.68
CA ALA A 133 0.81 -3.74 -7.07
C ALA A 133 1.11 -4.16 -8.52
N HIS A 134 1.14 -3.18 -9.45
CA HIS A 134 1.53 -3.33 -10.85
C HIS A 134 2.95 -3.90 -11.12
N VAL A 135 3.75 -4.14 -10.08
CA VAL A 135 5.07 -4.81 -10.15
C VAL A 135 5.09 -6.10 -9.33
N LEU A 136 4.46 -6.09 -8.14
CA LEU A 136 4.50 -7.19 -7.18
C LEU A 136 3.47 -8.28 -7.45
N VAL A 137 2.30 -7.90 -7.94
CA VAL A 137 1.10 -8.73 -8.21
C VAL A 137 0.48 -8.26 -9.53
N LYS A 138 1.33 -8.32 -10.58
CA LYS A 138 1.11 -7.66 -11.87
C LYS A 138 -0.11 -8.20 -12.63
N ASP A 139 -0.34 -9.51 -12.57
CA ASP A 139 -1.36 -10.16 -13.39
C ASP A 139 -2.76 -9.86 -12.84
N ASP A 140 -2.95 -9.96 -11.52
CA ASP A 140 -4.18 -9.57 -10.82
C ASP A 140 -4.49 -8.06 -10.98
N PHE A 141 -3.46 -7.21 -11.05
CA PHE A 141 -3.62 -5.78 -11.35
C PHE A 141 -4.11 -5.53 -12.78
N GLU A 142 -3.67 -6.33 -13.76
CA GLU A 142 -4.12 -6.22 -15.15
C GLU A 142 -5.56 -6.75 -15.34
N ASP A 143 -5.96 -7.79 -14.61
CA ASP A 143 -7.36 -8.28 -14.59
C ASP A 143 -8.33 -7.19 -14.08
N ILE A 144 -8.01 -6.51 -12.97
CA ILE A 144 -8.85 -5.39 -12.47
C ILE A 144 -8.89 -4.22 -13.47
N GLU A 145 -7.81 -3.95 -14.21
CA GLU A 145 -7.90 -2.96 -15.30
C GLU A 145 -8.86 -3.40 -16.42
N ASP A 146 -8.93 -4.70 -16.75
CA ASP A 146 -9.84 -5.24 -17.78
C ASP A 146 -11.30 -5.22 -17.33
N ASP A 147 -11.61 -5.52 -16.06
CA ASP A 147 -12.96 -5.35 -15.52
C ASP A 147 -13.40 -3.87 -15.52
N ILE A 148 -12.51 -2.93 -15.18
CA ILE A 148 -12.78 -1.49 -15.32
C ILE A 148 -13.08 -1.12 -16.78
N LYS A 149 -12.40 -1.71 -17.77
CA LYS A 149 -12.71 -1.50 -19.20
C LYS A 149 -14.11 -2.03 -19.55
N ASP A 150 -14.56 -3.14 -18.97
CA ASP A 150 -15.91 -3.65 -19.22
C ASP A 150 -17.01 -2.82 -18.51
N LEU A 151 -16.72 -2.22 -17.33
CA LEU A 151 -17.57 -1.19 -16.72
C LEU A 151 -17.72 0.06 -17.61
N ILE A 152 -16.62 0.53 -18.23
CA ILE A 152 -16.66 1.63 -19.21
C ILE A 152 -17.57 1.29 -20.39
N ILE A 153 -17.45 0.07 -20.90
CA ILE A 153 -18.26 -0.47 -22.00
C ILE A 153 -19.75 -0.57 -21.60
N LEU A 154 -20.07 -0.91 -20.35
CA LEU A 154 -21.45 -0.88 -19.83
C LEU A 154 -22.03 0.55 -19.79
N ILE A 155 -21.24 1.54 -19.34
CA ILE A 155 -21.64 2.96 -19.32
C ILE A 155 -21.89 3.47 -20.76
N GLU A 156 -21.01 3.14 -21.70
CA GLU A 156 -21.13 3.49 -23.13
C GLU A 156 -22.37 2.85 -23.80
N LYS A 157 -22.70 1.61 -23.44
CA LYS A 157 -23.95 0.92 -23.81
C LYS A 157 -25.20 1.48 -23.11
N GLY A 158 -25.04 2.48 -22.24
CA GLY A 158 -26.12 3.11 -21.48
C GLY A 158 -26.63 2.29 -20.29
N LYS A 159 -25.97 1.18 -19.95
CA LYS A 159 -26.30 0.27 -18.86
C LYS A 159 -25.68 0.74 -17.54
N THR A 160 -25.81 2.03 -17.21
CA THR A 160 -25.15 2.61 -16.02
C THR A 160 -25.58 1.97 -14.70
N SER A 161 -26.79 1.40 -14.62
CA SER A 161 -27.26 0.64 -13.44
C SER A 161 -26.65 -0.76 -13.32
N ASN A 162 -26.13 -1.34 -14.40
CA ASN A 162 -25.28 -2.53 -14.31
C ASN A 162 -23.88 -2.10 -13.86
N ALA A 163 -23.29 -1.13 -14.56
CA ALA A 163 -21.96 -0.62 -14.23
C ALA A 163 -21.81 -0.23 -12.75
N SER A 164 -22.78 0.46 -12.13
CA SER A 164 -22.73 0.77 -10.69
C SER A 164 -23.13 -0.36 -9.72
N LYS A 165 -23.61 -1.50 -10.20
CA LYS A 165 -23.71 -2.72 -9.39
C LYS A 165 -22.40 -3.50 -9.48
N ASP A 166 -21.96 -3.75 -10.70
CA ASP A 166 -20.81 -4.58 -11.03
C ASP A 166 -19.48 -3.86 -10.63
N GLN A 167 -19.53 -2.53 -10.43
CA GLN A 167 -18.48 -1.73 -9.78
C GLN A 167 -18.24 -2.08 -8.30
N GLN A 168 -19.22 -2.62 -7.57
CA GLN A 168 -18.98 -3.01 -6.17
C GLN A 168 -18.02 -4.18 -6.11
N ASP A 169 -18.23 -5.18 -6.99
CA ASP A 169 -17.40 -6.37 -7.11
C ASP A 169 -15.93 -5.93 -7.33
N VAL A 170 -15.67 -5.07 -8.34
CA VAL A 170 -14.36 -4.43 -8.62
C VAL A 170 -13.74 -3.64 -7.45
N LEU A 171 -14.54 -3.07 -6.54
CA LEU A 171 -14.03 -2.35 -5.36
C LEU A 171 -13.63 -3.29 -4.21
N ASP A 172 -14.26 -4.46 -4.15
CA ASP A 172 -13.89 -5.53 -3.23
C ASP A 172 -12.61 -6.23 -3.75
N ASP A 173 -12.49 -6.48 -5.07
CA ASP A 173 -11.26 -6.99 -5.71
C ASP A 173 -10.06 -6.06 -5.51
N ILE A 174 -10.24 -4.74 -5.66
CA ILE A 174 -9.23 -3.71 -5.34
C ILE A 174 -8.78 -3.80 -3.87
N THR A 175 -9.70 -4.17 -2.97
CA THR A 175 -9.41 -4.29 -1.53
C THR A 175 -8.66 -5.59 -1.21
N GLU A 176 -8.97 -6.69 -1.89
CA GLU A 176 -8.24 -7.95 -1.78
C GLU A 176 -6.80 -7.80 -2.32
N LEU A 177 -6.64 -7.18 -3.49
CA LEU A 177 -5.31 -6.91 -4.06
C LEU A 177 -4.50 -5.90 -3.23
N GLU A 178 -5.15 -4.97 -2.53
CA GLU A 178 -4.49 -4.08 -1.55
C GLU A 178 -3.86 -4.87 -0.41
N ILE A 179 -4.55 -5.90 0.09
CA ILE A 179 -4.08 -6.77 1.17
C ILE A 179 -2.97 -7.69 0.68
N GLU A 180 -3.13 -8.33 -0.48
CA GLU A 180 -2.12 -9.26 -1.01
C GLU A 180 -0.81 -8.55 -1.39
N THR A 181 -0.89 -7.35 -1.99
CA THR A 181 0.32 -6.53 -2.23
C THR A 181 1.09 -6.24 -0.94
N LEU A 182 0.40 -6.06 0.19
CA LEU A 182 1.02 -5.86 1.50
C LEU A 182 1.58 -7.15 2.09
N LYS A 183 0.96 -8.32 1.84
CA LYS A 183 1.56 -9.62 2.19
C LYS A 183 2.88 -9.79 1.44
N VAL A 184 2.88 -9.68 0.11
CA VAL A 184 4.10 -9.76 -0.72
C VAL A 184 5.19 -8.75 -0.29
N ALA A 185 4.82 -7.51 0.02
CA ALA A 185 5.78 -6.46 0.40
C ALA A 185 6.31 -6.55 1.84
N HIS A 186 5.55 -7.15 2.78
CA HIS A 186 5.83 -7.03 4.22
C HIS A 186 5.71 -8.34 5.02
N PHE A 187 4.77 -9.22 4.69
CA PHE A 187 4.66 -10.54 5.32
C PHE A 187 5.72 -11.51 4.79
N ASN A 188 5.78 -11.71 3.47
CA ASN A 188 6.65 -12.72 2.85
C ASN A 188 8.14 -12.50 3.23
N PRO A 189 8.69 -11.27 3.33
CA PRO A 189 10.06 -11.04 3.81
C PRO A 189 10.29 -11.39 5.30
N ALA A 190 9.24 -11.45 6.12
CA ALA A 190 9.29 -11.86 7.51
C ALA A 190 9.17 -13.38 7.65
N GLU A 191 8.29 -14.01 6.88
CA GLU A 191 8.19 -15.47 6.72
C GLU A 191 9.50 -16.07 6.20
N ASN A 192 10.07 -15.51 5.12
CA ASN A 192 11.40 -15.84 4.57
C ASN A 192 12.55 -15.59 5.56
N ALA A 193 12.32 -14.91 6.70
CA ALA A 193 13.30 -14.76 7.77
C ALA A 193 13.07 -15.77 8.92
N LEU A 194 11.85 -16.29 9.07
CA LEU A 194 11.52 -17.37 10.01
C LEU A 194 11.95 -18.74 9.45
N GLU A 195 11.72 -18.97 8.16
CA GLU A 195 12.23 -20.14 7.41
C GLU A 195 13.76 -20.28 7.58
N LYS A 196 14.50 -19.15 7.56
CA LYS A 196 15.95 -19.13 7.80
C LYS A 196 16.37 -19.41 9.25
N ALA A 197 15.44 -19.30 10.19
CA ALA A 197 15.65 -19.75 11.56
C ALA A 197 15.39 -21.28 11.67
N GLU A 198 14.37 -21.79 10.98
CA GLU A 198 14.09 -23.23 10.85
C GLU A 198 15.25 -23.97 10.14
N ASP A 199 15.80 -23.41 9.06
CA ASP A 199 17.06 -23.84 8.40
C ASP A 199 18.29 -23.88 9.34
N ALA A 200 18.21 -23.23 10.50
CA ALA A 200 19.26 -23.17 11.53
C ALA A 200 18.93 -24.04 12.76
N ASP A 201 17.93 -24.92 12.66
CA ASP A 201 17.35 -25.73 13.74
C ASP A 201 16.91 -24.87 14.96
N ALA A 202 16.34 -23.67 14.72
CA ALA A 202 16.00 -22.72 15.79
C ALA A 202 14.86 -23.19 16.71
N GLU A 203 13.96 -24.01 16.21
CA GLU A 203 12.95 -24.73 16.98
C GLU A 203 13.56 -25.69 18.02
N ASP A 204 14.79 -26.18 17.79
CA ASP A 204 15.51 -27.10 18.69
C ASP A 204 16.55 -26.34 19.56
N PHE A 205 17.39 -25.49 18.96
CA PHE A 205 18.49 -24.81 19.66
C PHE A 205 18.14 -23.41 20.18
N ALA A 206 17.05 -22.82 19.72
CA ALA A 206 16.59 -21.49 20.12
C ALA A 206 15.12 -21.42 20.56
N ILE A 207 14.44 -22.56 20.78
CA ILE A 207 13.00 -22.76 21.13
C ILE A 207 12.25 -21.46 21.48
N LYS A 208 12.59 -20.82 22.61
CA LYS A 208 11.89 -19.65 23.15
C LYS A 208 11.98 -18.38 22.30
N THR A 209 13.07 -18.21 21.55
CA THR A 209 13.27 -17.11 20.61
C THR A 209 12.52 -17.39 19.31
N TYR A 210 12.55 -18.64 18.83
CA TYR A 210 11.76 -19.09 17.68
C TYR A 210 10.25 -18.92 17.93
N GLU A 211 9.77 -19.42 19.06
CA GLU A 211 8.40 -19.24 19.57
C GLU A 211 7.93 -17.77 19.63
N ILE A 212 8.84 -16.80 19.74
CA ILE A 212 8.54 -15.37 19.76
C ILE A 212 8.50 -14.79 18.33
N ALA A 213 9.33 -15.31 17.43
CA ALA A 213 9.35 -14.92 16.02
C ALA A 213 8.14 -15.48 15.26
N GLU A 214 7.85 -16.77 15.41
CA GLU A 214 6.63 -17.47 14.94
C GLU A 214 5.38 -16.64 15.28
N LYS A 215 5.17 -16.41 16.59
CA LYS A 215 4.03 -15.63 17.12
C LYS A 215 4.10 -14.13 16.79
N ALA A 216 5.11 -13.66 16.09
CA ALA A 216 5.17 -12.31 15.52
C ALA A 216 4.84 -12.30 14.01
N VAL A 217 5.14 -13.39 13.29
CA VAL A 217 4.71 -13.61 11.90
C VAL A 217 3.19 -13.80 11.84
N GLU A 218 2.60 -14.67 12.68
CA GLU A 218 1.12 -14.83 12.79
C GLU A 218 0.40 -13.49 13.00
N LYS A 219 0.96 -12.65 13.88
CA LYS A 219 0.40 -11.34 14.23
C LYS A 219 0.59 -10.30 13.12
N LEU A 220 1.65 -10.43 12.32
CA LEU A 220 1.90 -9.55 11.18
C LEU A 220 0.88 -9.82 10.07
N GLU A 221 0.57 -11.08 9.77
CA GLU A 221 -0.49 -11.43 8.83
C GLU A 221 -1.85 -10.90 9.32
N THR A 222 -2.22 -11.23 10.56
CA THR A 222 -3.47 -10.74 11.19
C THR A 222 -3.56 -9.21 11.18
N LEU A 223 -2.44 -8.51 11.35
CA LEU A 223 -2.34 -7.05 11.28
C LEU A 223 -2.51 -6.52 9.86
N ILE A 224 -1.96 -7.19 8.85
CA ILE A 224 -2.13 -6.82 7.43
C ILE A 224 -3.60 -6.99 7.04
N GLU A 225 -4.23 -8.11 7.37
CA GLU A 225 -5.64 -8.36 7.03
C GLU A 225 -6.61 -7.41 7.76
N SER A 226 -6.42 -7.20 9.06
CA SER A 226 -7.34 -6.38 9.87
C SER A 226 -7.04 -4.87 9.86
N GLN A 227 -5.80 -4.47 9.56
CA GLN A 227 -5.31 -3.10 9.61
C GLN A 227 -4.40 -2.73 8.42
N TYR A 228 -4.68 -3.29 7.25
CA TYR A 228 -4.47 -2.57 5.99
C TYR A 228 -5.04 -1.13 6.09
N LYS A 229 -4.59 -0.24 5.19
CA LYS A 229 -4.64 1.23 5.32
C LYS A 229 -3.69 1.79 6.40
N ASN A 230 -3.39 1.08 7.50
CA ASN A 230 -2.38 1.51 8.49
C ASN A 230 -0.95 1.11 8.08
N ARG A 231 -0.48 1.66 6.95
CA ARG A 231 0.80 1.33 6.30
C ARG A 231 2.02 1.48 7.22
N GLU A 232 2.06 2.54 8.03
CA GLU A 232 3.19 2.81 8.95
C GLU A 232 3.32 1.71 10.03
N LEU A 233 2.19 1.31 10.63
CA LEU A 233 2.15 0.23 11.62
C LEU A 233 2.52 -1.12 11.01
N ILE A 234 2.06 -1.43 9.79
CA ILE A 234 2.46 -2.65 9.07
C ILE A 234 3.97 -2.66 8.82
N ALA A 235 4.53 -1.57 8.27
CA ALA A 235 5.95 -1.49 7.91
C ALA A 235 6.89 -1.62 9.12
N ASP A 236 6.58 -0.95 10.24
CA ASP A 236 7.39 -1.09 11.46
C ASP A 236 7.14 -2.43 12.18
N SER A 237 5.93 -3.00 12.11
CA SER A 237 5.66 -4.35 12.63
C SER A 237 6.42 -5.41 11.84
N ALA A 238 6.41 -5.37 10.50
CA ALA A 238 7.17 -6.29 9.64
C ALA A 238 8.66 -6.23 9.95
N LYS A 239 9.21 -5.02 10.03
CA LYS A 239 10.61 -4.75 10.39
C LYS A 239 10.98 -5.19 11.80
N ALA A 240 10.04 -5.20 12.75
CA ALA A 240 10.23 -5.80 14.07
C ALA A 240 10.21 -7.34 14.00
N THR A 241 9.26 -7.92 13.27
CA THR A 241 9.12 -9.38 13.08
C THR A 241 10.34 -9.99 12.37
N ILE A 242 10.81 -9.40 11.27
CA ILE A 242 12.04 -9.79 10.56
C ILE A 242 13.24 -9.86 11.53
N ARG A 243 13.36 -8.88 12.44
CA ARG A 243 14.44 -8.86 13.44
C ARG A 243 14.29 -9.92 14.53
N LEU A 244 13.07 -10.31 14.89
CA LEU A 244 12.83 -11.42 15.84
C LEU A 244 13.22 -12.75 15.20
N ALA A 245 12.86 -12.96 13.93
CA ALA A 245 13.21 -14.16 13.18
C ALA A 245 14.73 -14.28 12.96
N GLN A 246 15.38 -13.21 12.49
CA GLN A 246 16.86 -13.12 12.42
C GLN A 246 17.53 -13.30 13.79
N HIS A 247 16.88 -12.91 14.89
CA HIS A 247 17.40 -13.16 16.22
C HIS A 247 17.26 -14.63 16.64
N ALA A 248 16.19 -15.33 16.24
CA ALA A 248 16.07 -16.77 16.45
C ALA A 248 17.14 -17.54 15.66
N GLU A 249 17.31 -17.23 14.37
CA GLU A 249 18.36 -17.74 13.48
C GLU A 249 19.76 -17.62 14.12
N GLU A 250 20.17 -16.42 14.53
CA GLU A 250 21.51 -16.20 15.08
C GLU A 250 21.66 -16.76 16.52
N VAL A 251 20.60 -16.85 17.31
CA VAL A 251 20.64 -17.55 18.61
C VAL A 251 20.79 -19.06 18.42
N ALA A 252 20.15 -19.66 17.42
CA ALA A 252 20.26 -21.09 17.13
C ALA A 252 21.68 -21.47 16.74
N LYS A 253 22.26 -20.76 15.75
CA LYS A 253 23.66 -20.91 15.33
C LYS A 253 24.65 -20.70 16.49
N ALA A 254 24.36 -19.77 17.41
CA ALA A 254 25.18 -19.52 18.58
C ALA A 254 25.04 -20.59 19.68
N ALA A 255 23.85 -21.21 19.82
CA ALA A 255 23.54 -22.19 20.87
C ALA A 255 23.89 -23.64 20.49
N GLN A 256 23.67 -24.04 19.23
CA GLN A 256 23.98 -25.37 18.69
C GLN A 256 25.39 -25.90 19.06
N PRO A 257 26.49 -25.12 18.94
CA PRO A 257 27.81 -25.59 19.34
C PRO A 257 27.99 -25.72 20.87
N LEU A 258 27.21 -24.97 21.67
CA LEU A 258 27.37 -24.96 23.14
C LEU A 258 26.97 -26.30 23.78
N LEU A 259 26.01 -26.99 23.18
CA LEU A 259 25.54 -28.31 23.63
C LEU A 259 26.60 -29.42 23.48
N LYS A 260 27.69 -29.16 22.75
CA LYS A 260 28.74 -30.14 22.40
C LYS A 260 30.10 -29.80 23.03
N LEU A 261 30.17 -28.81 23.93
CA LEU A 261 31.42 -28.35 24.56
C LEU A 261 31.91 -29.31 25.65
N ASN A 262 33.18 -29.68 25.59
CA ASN A 262 33.92 -30.21 26.73
C ASN A 262 34.40 -29.08 27.68
N ALA A 263 35.04 -29.42 28.80
CA ALA A 263 35.45 -28.45 29.82
C ALA A 263 36.43 -27.37 29.31
N GLU A 264 37.39 -27.75 28.46
CA GLU A 264 38.37 -26.81 27.85
C GLU A 264 37.68 -25.89 26.84
N GLN A 265 36.79 -26.45 26.01
CA GLN A 265 36.01 -25.65 25.05
C GLN A 265 35.04 -24.70 25.75
N ALA A 266 34.47 -25.09 26.89
CA ALA A 266 33.62 -24.24 27.72
C ALA A 266 34.43 -23.09 28.37
N GLU A 267 35.64 -23.35 28.87
CA GLU A 267 36.54 -22.30 29.35
C GLU A 267 36.88 -21.31 28.23
N GLN A 268 37.28 -21.80 27.04
CA GLN A 268 37.57 -20.95 25.89
C GLN A 268 36.35 -20.14 25.41
N HIS A 269 35.14 -20.70 25.48
CA HIS A 269 33.91 -19.95 25.16
C HIS A 269 33.65 -18.82 26.16
N ILE A 270 33.85 -19.04 27.47
CA ILE A 270 33.73 -17.98 28.48
C ILE A 270 34.79 -16.89 28.28
N LEU A 271 36.05 -17.27 28.00
CA LEU A 271 37.12 -16.31 27.68
C LEU A 271 36.83 -15.52 26.39
N TYR A 272 36.18 -16.13 25.40
CA TYR A 272 35.69 -15.42 24.22
C TYR A 272 34.61 -14.38 24.58
N VAL A 273 33.63 -14.74 25.41
CA VAL A 273 32.60 -13.80 25.90
C VAL A 273 33.22 -12.64 26.68
N GLU A 274 34.22 -12.92 27.54
CA GLU A 274 35.00 -11.85 28.19
C GLU A 274 35.72 -10.95 27.19
N SER A 275 36.29 -11.50 26.11
CA SER A 275 36.95 -10.71 25.05
C SER A 275 36.01 -9.72 24.34
N LEU A 276 34.70 -10.04 24.27
CA LEU A 276 33.68 -9.15 23.73
C LEU A 276 33.37 -8.00 24.70
N LEU A 277 33.23 -8.29 26.00
CA LEU A 277 33.08 -7.26 27.05
C LEU A 277 34.34 -6.37 27.13
N ASP A 278 35.53 -6.95 26.94
CA ASP A 278 36.80 -6.22 26.92
C ASP A 278 36.90 -5.22 25.77
N ARG A 279 36.33 -5.55 24.60
CA ARG A 279 36.26 -4.61 23.47
C ARG A 279 35.40 -3.38 23.83
N VAL A 280 34.29 -3.57 24.52
CA VAL A 280 33.43 -2.49 25.01
C VAL A 280 34.15 -1.68 26.10
N LYS A 281 34.75 -2.36 27.09
CA LYS A 281 35.57 -1.78 28.17
C LYS A 281 36.65 -0.84 27.64
N GLN A 282 37.41 -1.30 26.64
CA GLN A 282 38.46 -0.53 25.99
C GLN A 282 37.90 0.68 25.21
N ALA A 283 36.80 0.50 24.46
CA ALA A 283 36.19 1.57 23.69
C ALA A 283 35.65 2.73 24.55
N ILE A 284 35.21 2.45 25.79
CA ILE A 284 34.71 3.47 26.73
C ILE A 284 35.77 3.92 27.76
N GLY A 285 36.99 3.36 27.73
CA GLY A 285 38.08 3.71 28.64
C GLY A 285 37.85 3.32 30.10
N HIS A 286 37.11 2.25 30.38
CA HIS A 286 36.78 1.81 31.75
C HIS A 286 37.88 0.94 32.38
N ASP A 287 37.99 0.99 33.71
CA ASP A 287 38.89 0.16 34.52
C ASP A 287 38.66 -1.36 34.34
N ASN A 288 39.64 -2.16 34.76
CA ASN A 288 39.66 -3.60 34.54
C ASN A 288 38.67 -4.39 35.43
N ILE A 289 37.62 -4.95 34.81
CA ILE A 289 36.48 -5.58 35.48
C ILE A 289 36.47 -7.12 35.47
N ASN A 290 37.39 -7.77 34.74
CA ASN A 290 37.39 -9.21 34.44
C ASN A 290 37.51 -10.12 35.69
N HIS A 291 37.81 -9.55 36.84
CA HIS A 291 37.81 -10.25 38.12
C HIS A 291 36.40 -10.45 38.73
N MET A 292 35.36 -9.86 38.11
CA MET A 292 33.97 -9.97 38.51
C MET A 292 33.21 -11.00 37.64
N PRO A 293 32.11 -11.62 38.13
CA PRO A 293 31.25 -12.44 37.29
C PRO A 293 30.71 -11.68 36.07
N LEU A 294 30.57 -12.35 34.92
CA LEU A 294 30.11 -11.76 33.64
C LEU A 294 28.90 -10.81 33.77
N LYS A 295 27.89 -11.18 34.57
CA LYS A 295 26.71 -10.33 34.85
C LYS A 295 27.06 -9.01 35.53
N ASN A 296 28.05 -9.00 36.43
CA ASN A 296 28.51 -7.79 37.10
C ASN A 296 29.43 -6.97 36.18
N GLN A 297 30.21 -7.62 35.31
CA GLN A 297 30.97 -6.94 34.25
C GLN A 297 30.03 -6.16 33.32
N SER A 298 28.96 -6.79 32.81
CA SER A 298 28.02 -6.12 31.89
C SER A 298 27.21 -5.00 32.58
N ILE A 299 26.82 -5.16 33.86
CA ILE A 299 26.20 -4.08 34.64
C ILE A 299 27.14 -2.89 34.81
N ALA A 300 28.41 -3.11 35.13
CA ALA A 300 29.40 -2.04 35.27
C ALA A 300 29.61 -1.28 33.95
N LEU A 301 29.73 -1.99 32.83
CA LEU A 301 29.83 -1.38 31.50
C LEU A 301 28.58 -0.58 31.13
N ALA A 302 27.38 -1.10 31.42
CA ALA A 302 26.13 -0.39 31.15
C ALA A 302 26.04 0.92 31.96
N GLN A 303 26.39 0.90 33.25
CA GLN A 303 26.43 2.09 34.11
C GLN A 303 27.49 3.11 33.65
N ALA A 304 28.64 2.63 33.17
CA ALA A 304 29.68 3.49 32.60
C ALA A 304 29.22 4.16 31.28
N VAL A 305 28.58 3.42 30.38
CA VAL A 305 27.99 3.95 29.14
C VAL A 305 26.87 4.95 29.44
N GLU A 306 25.98 4.65 30.39
CA GLU A 306 24.91 5.56 30.81
C GLU A 306 25.49 6.85 31.41
N THR A 307 26.52 6.74 32.23
CA THR A 307 27.23 7.89 32.83
C THR A 307 27.91 8.73 31.75
N LEU A 308 28.59 8.10 30.79
CA LEU A 308 29.24 8.77 29.66
C LEU A 308 28.21 9.48 28.76
N SER A 309 27.06 8.85 28.50
CA SER A 309 25.94 9.44 27.75
C SER A 309 25.35 10.66 28.47
N LYS A 310 25.06 10.55 29.77
CA LYS A 310 24.60 11.68 30.60
C LYS A 310 25.61 12.83 30.62
N GLN A 311 26.91 12.53 30.69
CA GLN A 311 27.97 13.56 30.60
C GLN A 311 28.06 14.20 29.21
N ALA A 312 27.84 13.45 28.13
CA ALA A 312 27.82 13.98 26.76
C ALA A 312 26.63 14.93 26.56
N LEU A 313 25.43 14.52 26.96
CA LEU A 313 24.21 15.35 26.92
C LEU A 313 24.35 16.62 27.77
N ALA A 314 24.91 16.53 28.97
CA ALA A 314 25.16 17.69 29.82
C ALA A 314 26.18 18.67 29.21
N LYS A 315 27.25 18.16 28.57
CA LYS A 315 28.22 18.99 27.83
C LYS A 315 27.59 19.66 26.61
N GLN A 316 26.73 18.96 25.88
CA GLN A 316 26.00 19.50 24.73
C GLN A 316 25.03 20.62 25.14
N GLY A 317 24.24 20.40 26.20
CA GLY A 317 23.34 21.42 26.75
C GLY A 317 24.08 22.67 27.25
N ASN A 318 25.19 22.49 27.97
CA ASN A 318 26.01 23.61 28.43
C ASN A 318 26.64 24.39 27.27
N ALA A 319 27.13 23.71 26.23
CA ALA A 319 27.68 24.36 25.04
C ALA A 319 26.60 25.15 24.27
N GLN A 320 25.37 24.63 24.20
CA GLN A 320 24.23 25.32 23.60
C GLN A 320 23.83 26.58 24.38
N TRP A 321 23.76 26.49 25.72
CA TRP A 321 23.55 27.64 26.60
C TRP A 321 24.65 28.70 26.48
N GLU A 322 25.92 28.28 26.34
CA GLU A 322 27.05 29.22 26.22
C GLU A 322 27.04 29.96 24.86
N GLN A 323 26.60 29.31 23.78
CA GLN A 323 26.30 29.99 22.51
C GLN A 323 25.13 30.97 22.63
N GLU A 324 24.02 30.56 23.25
CA GLU A 324 22.84 31.42 23.44
C GLU A 324 23.16 32.65 24.31
N LYS A 325 23.95 32.47 25.37
CA LYS A 325 24.47 33.58 26.17
C LYS A 325 25.30 34.58 25.34
N LEU A 326 26.19 34.09 24.47
CA LEU A 326 27.00 34.95 23.60
C LEU A 326 26.14 35.73 22.58
N THR A 327 25.08 35.13 22.04
CA THR A 327 24.15 35.86 21.15
C THR A 327 23.30 36.89 21.91
N LEU A 328 22.86 36.57 23.13
CA LEU A 328 22.18 37.50 24.03
C LEU A 328 23.07 38.70 24.39
N GLU A 329 24.33 38.48 24.77
CA GLU A 329 25.29 39.56 25.07
C GLU A 329 25.56 40.44 23.84
N ALA A 330 25.66 39.86 22.64
CA ALA A 330 25.79 40.60 21.38
C ALA A 330 24.53 41.42 21.04
N THR A 331 23.34 40.87 21.29
CA THR A 331 22.05 41.55 21.05
C THR A 331 21.81 42.69 22.04
N ILE A 332 22.15 42.49 23.32
CA ILE A 332 22.11 43.55 24.35
C ILE A 332 23.05 44.70 23.97
N LYS A 333 24.24 44.38 23.42
CA LYS A 333 25.18 45.39 22.92
C LYS A 333 24.61 46.18 21.74
N SER A 334 24.08 45.52 20.70
CA SER A 334 23.55 46.21 19.51
C SER A 334 22.30 47.04 19.81
N LEU A 335 21.41 46.58 20.69
CA LEU A 335 20.26 47.36 21.19
C LEU A 335 20.72 48.62 21.94
N LYS A 336 21.78 48.53 22.74
CA LYS A 336 22.34 49.67 23.47
C LYS A 336 22.99 50.70 22.53
N GLU A 337 23.66 50.23 21.48
CA GLU A 337 24.24 51.10 20.45
C GLU A 337 23.14 51.78 19.61
N GLN A 338 22.07 51.06 19.23
CA GLN A 338 20.89 51.67 18.60
C GLN A 338 20.21 52.71 19.49
N ALA A 339 20.04 52.44 20.78
CA ALA A 339 19.45 53.40 21.72
C ALA A 339 20.27 54.69 21.83
N GLN A 340 21.60 54.59 21.83
CA GLN A 340 22.49 55.76 21.83
C GLN A 340 22.45 56.55 20.51
N LEU A 341 22.36 55.87 19.36
CA LEU A 341 22.17 56.53 18.06
C LEU A 341 20.83 57.28 18.00
N ASN A 342 19.75 56.66 18.47
CA ASN A 342 18.41 57.26 18.51
C ASN A 342 18.37 58.48 19.47
N MET A 343 19.00 58.41 20.64
CA MET A 343 19.14 59.59 21.52
C MET A 343 19.96 60.72 20.88
N THR A 344 20.95 60.40 20.05
CA THR A 344 21.82 61.41 19.39
C THR A 344 21.10 62.16 18.27
N GLN A 345 20.01 61.62 17.69
CA GLN A 345 19.21 62.30 16.66
C GLN A 345 18.00 63.08 17.22
N ALA A 346 17.80 63.11 18.55
CA ALA A 346 16.52 63.48 19.17
C ALA A 346 16.53 64.80 20.00
N GLN A 347 17.16 65.87 19.50
CA GLN A 347 16.96 67.27 19.95
C GLN A 347 17.40 68.24 18.83
N PRO A 348 16.96 69.52 18.78
CA PRO A 348 16.11 70.29 19.72
C PRO A 348 14.63 70.38 19.22
N GLN A 349 13.62 70.94 19.93
CA GLN A 349 13.54 72.27 20.55
C GLN A 349 12.75 72.32 21.87
N LEU A 350 13.03 73.36 22.67
CA LEU A 350 12.30 73.72 23.90
C LEU A 350 11.21 74.75 23.60
N THR A 351 10.07 74.64 24.27
CA THR A 351 9.28 75.80 24.75
C THR A 351 8.60 75.49 26.09
N THR A 352 9.03 76.17 27.16
CA THR A 352 8.28 76.36 28.42
C THR A 352 7.86 77.83 28.53
N PRO A 353 6.73 78.12 29.21
CA PRO A 353 6.77 78.78 30.53
C PRO A 353 6.05 77.93 31.63
N GLU A 354 6.45 77.94 32.90
CA GLU A 354 6.22 78.99 33.94
C GLU A 354 4.74 78.99 34.42
N VAL A 355 4.38 78.44 35.60
CA VAL A 355 4.56 78.98 36.98
C VAL A 355 3.84 80.34 37.11
N THR A 356 2.79 80.56 37.93
CA THR A 356 2.66 80.29 39.37
C THR A 356 1.18 80.37 39.86
N GLY A 357 0.82 79.68 40.95
CA GLY A 357 -0.25 80.09 41.89
C GLY A 357 -1.68 79.62 41.59
N GLY A 358 -2.49 79.22 42.58
CA GLY A 358 -2.18 79.10 44.02
C GLY A 358 -3.37 78.71 44.91
N ASN A 359 -3.19 78.93 46.22
CA ASN A 359 -4.08 78.68 47.37
C ASN A 359 -4.24 77.22 47.87
N ALA A 360 -4.01 77.09 49.19
CA ALA A 360 -4.51 76.01 50.05
C ALA A 360 -6.03 76.21 50.31
N VAL A 361 -6.76 75.35 51.05
CA VAL A 361 -6.59 74.98 52.46
C VAL A 361 -7.20 73.57 52.72
N ASP A 362 -6.59 72.83 53.66
CA ASP A 362 -7.03 71.65 54.42
C ASP A 362 -8.01 70.63 53.80
N ASP A 363 -7.56 69.38 53.68
CA ASP A 363 -8.11 68.27 54.49
C ASP A 363 -6.99 67.22 54.75
N ALA A 364 -7.23 66.23 55.62
CA ALA A 364 -6.20 65.44 56.28
C ALA A 364 -6.15 63.94 55.92
N SER A 365 -4.95 63.36 56.15
CA SER A 365 -4.64 61.93 56.31
C SER A 365 -4.60 61.02 55.06
N PRO A 366 -3.87 59.88 55.12
CA PRO A 366 -2.77 59.51 56.04
C PRO A 366 -1.44 59.21 55.30
N ASP A 367 -0.36 59.10 56.08
CA ASP A 367 0.97 58.72 55.60
C ASP A 367 1.20 57.18 55.63
N ASN A 368 2.28 56.78 54.97
CA ASN A 368 2.82 55.46 54.66
C ASN A 368 3.28 54.61 55.87
N SER A 369 3.63 53.34 55.60
CA SER A 369 4.41 52.39 56.43
C SER A 369 3.59 51.61 57.49
N SER A 370 3.90 50.35 57.82
CA SER A 370 5.20 49.67 57.74
C SER A 370 5.13 48.16 57.41
N VAL A 371 6.30 47.62 57.06
CA VAL A 371 6.67 46.19 56.96
C VAL A 371 6.71 45.52 58.35
N ASP A 372 6.55 44.19 58.42
CA ASP A 372 7.68 43.26 58.63
C ASP A 372 7.29 41.78 58.30
N SER A 373 8.18 40.82 58.59
CA SER A 373 8.35 39.54 57.88
C SER A 373 8.46 38.34 58.83
N ALA A 374 7.96 37.15 58.41
CA ALA A 374 8.42 35.85 58.91
C ALA A 374 8.06 34.68 57.97
N LEU A 375 9.02 33.76 57.80
CA LEU A 375 8.93 32.41 57.20
C LEU A 375 9.37 31.38 58.30
N PRO A 376 9.42 30.05 58.10
CA PRO A 376 9.11 29.21 56.93
C PRO A 376 8.21 27.98 57.21
N LEU A 377 7.93 27.15 56.18
CA LEU A 377 8.29 25.71 56.09
C LEU A 377 7.58 24.96 54.94
N ASP A 378 8.32 24.74 53.84
CA ASP A 378 8.50 23.50 53.05
C ASP A 378 7.32 22.69 52.43
N PRO A 379 7.59 21.87 51.36
CA PRO A 379 6.59 21.57 50.32
C PRO A 379 6.19 20.07 50.15
N VAL A 380 5.15 19.82 49.34
CA VAL A 380 4.77 18.49 48.79
C VAL A 380 4.34 18.62 47.32
N GLU A 381 4.47 17.53 46.56
CA GLU A 381 4.38 17.42 45.09
C GLU A 381 2.95 17.46 44.49
N PRO A 382 2.82 17.76 43.17
CA PRO A 382 1.62 17.43 42.39
C PRO A 382 1.68 16.00 41.79
N THR A 383 0.73 15.14 42.18
CA THR A 383 0.56 13.78 41.63
C THR A 383 -0.27 13.82 40.33
N PRO A 384 0.07 13.02 39.28
CA PRO A 384 -0.68 12.98 38.01
C PRO A 384 -2.01 12.21 38.10
N ALA A 385 -2.89 12.42 37.11
CA ALA A 385 -4.22 11.81 37.04
C ALA A 385 -4.24 10.38 36.47
N GLN A 386 -5.20 9.59 36.95
CA GLN A 386 -5.58 8.25 36.47
C GLN A 386 -6.57 8.38 35.28
N VAL A 387 -6.56 7.55 34.23
CA VAL A 387 -6.78 6.08 34.12
C VAL A 387 -8.24 5.66 34.36
N ASP A 388 -8.69 4.72 33.51
CA ASP A 388 -10.06 4.28 33.18
C ASP A 388 -11.12 4.13 34.30
N THR A 389 -12.38 4.29 33.89
CA THR A 389 -13.50 3.46 34.38
C THR A 389 -14.56 3.20 33.30
N LEU A 390 -14.93 1.93 33.15
CA LEU A 390 -16.22 1.45 32.65
C LEU A 390 -16.73 0.43 33.69
N PRO A 391 -18.05 0.33 33.95
CA PRO A 391 -18.68 -0.95 33.62
C PRO A 391 -20.18 -0.91 33.22
N THR A 392 -20.51 -1.78 32.26
CA THR A 392 -21.68 -2.68 32.16
C THR A 392 -22.95 -2.43 33.01
N GLN A 393 -24.09 -2.28 32.31
CA GLN A 393 -25.34 -3.05 32.40
C GLN A 393 -26.33 -2.50 31.33
N GLU A 394 -27.40 -3.12 30.84
CA GLU A 394 -27.93 -4.51 30.73
C GLU A 394 -29.42 -4.34 30.35
N GLN A 395 -29.85 -4.78 29.15
CA GLN A 395 -31.24 -5.02 28.65
C GLN A 395 -31.24 -4.90 27.11
N ALA A 396 -32.12 -5.55 26.35
CA ALA A 396 -32.85 -6.81 26.52
C ALA A 396 -33.38 -7.25 25.14
N VAL A 397 -33.51 -8.56 24.90
CA VAL A 397 -34.05 -9.14 23.65
C VAL A 397 -35.49 -9.62 23.88
N ASP A 398 -36.37 -9.41 22.90
CA ASP A 398 -37.36 -10.36 22.35
C ASP A 398 -38.61 -9.63 21.81
N THR A 399 -38.83 -9.71 20.50
CA THR A 399 -40.16 -9.96 19.94
C THR A 399 -39.98 -10.76 18.65
N SER A 400 -40.86 -11.72 18.38
CA SER A 400 -40.55 -12.89 17.54
C SER A 400 -41.79 -13.43 16.78
N VAL A 401 -41.63 -14.53 16.01
CA VAL A 401 -42.70 -15.44 15.49
C VAL A 401 -43.51 -14.92 14.24
N PRO A 402 -43.85 -15.74 13.20
CA PRO A 402 -43.26 -17.00 12.68
C PRO A 402 -43.40 -17.22 11.12
N GLU A 403 -43.41 -18.50 10.69
CA GLU A 403 -43.96 -19.11 9.44
C GLU A 403 -43.23 -18.92 8.09
N GLN A 404 -43.21 -19.90 7.17
CA GLN A 404 -43.03 -21.38 7.26
C GLN A 404 -42.56 -21.90 5.85
N PRO A 405 -42.09 -23.16 5.70
CA PRO A 405 -41.38 -23.62 4.48
C PRO A 405 -42.25 -24.41 3.47
N GLU A 406 -41.77 -24.51 2.23
CA GLU A 406 -42.15 -25.54 1.24
C GLU A 406 -40.91 -26.26 0.65
N THR A 407 -41.13 -27.34 -0.11
CA THR A 407 -40.12 -28.37 -0.37
C THR A 407 -40.19 -29.05 -1.75
N LEU A 408 -39.04 -29.60 -2.18
CA LEU A 408 -38.88 -30.76 -3.08
C LEU A 408 -39.02 -30.59 -4.62
N GLN A 409 -38.40 -31.57 -5.30
CA GLN A 409 -38.36 -31.88 -6.75
C GLN A 409 -37.51 -30.91 -7.61
N SER A 410 -36.50 -31.30 -8.39
CA SER A 410 -36.14 -32.54 -9.13
C SER A 410 -36.85 -32.75 -10.47
N GLN A 411 -36.10 -32.57 -11.58
CA GLN A 411 -36.08 -33.50 -12.72
C GLN A 411 -34.98 -33.19 -13.75
N GLN A 412 -34.31 -34.24 -14.22
CA GLN A 412 -33.54 -34.33 -15.46
C GLN A 412 -34.29 -35.32 -16.39
N PRO A 413 -34.29 -35.13 -17.72
CA PRO A 413 -34.06 -36.31 -18.56
C PRO A 413 -33.33 -36.06 -19.91
N THR A 414 -32.59 -37.10 -20.35
CA THR A 414 -32.31 -37.58 -21.75
C THR A 414 -32.14 -36.59 -22.91
N LYS A 415 -31.06 -36.58 -23.71
CA LYS A 415 -30.34 -37.67 -24.46
C LYS A 415 -31.03 -38.17 -25.74
N THR A 416 -30.54 -37.70 -26.91
CA THR A 416 -30.57 -38.28 -28.28
C THR A 416 -29.77 -37.31 -29.17
N ALA A 417 -28.95 -37.61 -30.19
CA ALA A 417 -28.11 -38.73 -30.63
C ALA A 417 -28.01 -38.70 -32.18
N GLU A 418 -26.89 -38.20 -32.72
CA GLU A 418 -26.26 -38.61 -34.00
C GLU A 418 -27.00 -38.42 -35.37
N PRO A 419 -26.35 -38.63 -36.55
CA PRO A 419 -24.90 -38.72 -36.89
C PRO A 419 -24.48 -37.92 -38.18
N ILE A 420 -23.26 -38.21 -38.71
CA ILE A 420 -22.70 -37.94 -40.08
C ILE A 420 -22.49 -36.46 -40.53
N GLU A 421 -21.56 -36.07 -41.42
CA GLU A 421 -20.63 -36.81 -42.33
C GLU A 421 -19.26 -36.10 -42.58
N SER A 422 -18.32 -36.85 -43.20
CA SER A 422 -17.02 -36.56 -43.86
C SER A 422 -16.90 -35.20 -44.63
N THR A 423 -15.74 -34.64 -45.03
CA THR A 423 -14.49 -35.23 -45.59
C THR A 423 -13.21 -34.37 -45.40
N GLU A 424 -12.03 -35.02 -45.46
CA GLU A 424 -10.68 -34.46 -45.74
C GLU A 424 -10.52 -34.04 -47.23
N PRO A 425 -9.51 -33.21 -47.68
CA PRO A 425 -8.17 -33.77 -47.96
C PRO A 425 -6.91 -32.83 -47.91
N VAL A 426 -5.81 -33.46 -47.45
CA VAL A 426 -4.37 -33.38 -47.82
C VAL A 426 -3.87 -32.48 -49.00
N VAL A 427 -2.72 -31.79 -48.81
CA VAL A 427 -1.46 -31.75 -49.65
C VAL A 427 -0.47 -30.68 -49.10
N THR A 428 0.71 -31.03 -48.53
CA THR A 428 2.12 -31.05 -49.10
C THR A 428 2.68 -29.65 -49.50
N GLU A 429 3.96 -29.23 -49.33
CA GLU A 429 5.27 -29.91 -49.50
C GLU A 429 6.51 -29.12 -48.96
N LYS A 430 7.59 -29.83 -48.51
CA LYS A 430 9.02 -29.45 -48.24
C LYS A 430 9.35 -28.24 -47.32
N ALA A 431 10.37 -28.19 -46.44
CA ALA A 431 11.64 -28.91 -46.16
C ALA A 431 12.95 -28.27 -46.68
N ILE A 432 13.95 -28.10 -45.79
CA ILE A 432 15.41 -28.01 -46.03
C ILE A 432 16.19 -28.27 -44.72
N ASP A 433 17.33 -28.95 -44.86
CA ASP A 433 18.45 -29.29 -43.94
C ASP A 433 19.72 -29.19 -44.86
N PRO A 434 21.02 -29.03 -44.43
CA PRO A 434 21.64 -29.62 -43.22
C PRO A 434 22.87 -28.91 -42.55
N SER A 435 23.41 -29.61 -41.53
CA SER A 435 24.84 -29.79 -41.16
C SER A 435 25.67 -28.67 -40.47
N GLU A 436 25.98 -28.94 -39.18
CA GLU A 436 27.32 -29.18 -38.55
C GLU A 436 28.63 -29.04 -39.37
N PRO A 437 29.85 -28.83 -38.77
CA PRO A 437 30.47 -29.82 -37.84
C PRO A 437 31.53 -29.35 -36.77
N VAL A 438 31.90 -30.26 -35.82
CA VAL A 438 33.27 -30.58 -35.27
C VAL A 438 34.15 -29.44 -34.69
N GLU A 439 34.77 -29.49 -33.49
CA GLU A 439 34.96 -30.50 -32.39
C GLU A 439 35.15 -29.74 -31.02
N VAL A 440 35.91 -30.05 -29.94
CA VAL A 440 37.08 -30.91 -29.58
C VAL A 440 37.06 -31.28 -28.06
N GLU A 441 37.81 -32.32 -27.69
CA GLU A 441 38.25 -32.83 -26.35
C GLU A 441 39.00 -31.83 -25.39
N ILE A 442 39.43 -32.14 -24.13
CA ILE A 442 39.95 -33.42 -23.56
C ILE A 442 39.87 -33.59 -22.01
N THR A 443 39.75 -34.86 -21.56
CA THR A 443 40.24 -35.53 -20.32
C THR A 443 39.77 -35.17 -18.88
N SER A 444 39.38 -36.24 -18.16
CA SER A 444 39.44 -36.41 -16.68
C SER A 444 40.78 -37.04 -16.22
N PRO A 445 40.98 -37.35 -14.92
CA PRO A 445 40.75 -38.74 -14.47
C PRO A 445 40.20 -38.92 -13.02
N SER A 446 39.81 -40.16 -12.69
CA SER A 446 39.25 -40.62 -11.39
C SER A 446 40.32 -41.13 -10.39
N THR A 447 39.94 -41.37 -9.13
CA THR A 447 40.40 -42.52 -8.33
C THR A 447 39.36 -42.89 -7.27
N ASP A 448 39.01 -44.17 -7.17
CA ASP A 448 38.03 -44.76 -6.23
C ASP A 448 38.62 -45.11 -4.85
N ALA A 449 37.75 -45.34 -3.86
CA ALA A 449 38.06 -46.17 -2.68
C ALA A 449 36.79 -46.83 -2.09
N GLU A 450 36.81 -48.16 -2.00
CA GLU A 450 35.73 -49.08 -1.60
C GLU A 450 36.02 -49.69 -0.22
N ILE A 451 35.04 -49.76 0.69
CA ILE A 451 35.01 -50.69 1.85
C ILE A 451 33.55 -51.14 2.12
N GLU A 452 33.39 -52.42 2.48
CA GLU A 452 32.15 -53.16 2.74
C GLU A 452 32.16 -53.78 4.16
N GLU A 453 31.13 -53.55 5.00
CA GLU A 453 30.62 -54.48 6.03
C GLU A 453 29.28 -53.94 6.60
N THR A 454 28.10 -54.55 6.44
CA THR A 454 27.47 -55.81 6.94
C THR A 454 26.98 -55.79 8.40
N VAL A 455 25.76 -56.31 8.63
CA VAL A 455 25.06 -56.60 9.92
C VAL A 455 24.73 -55.38 10.85
N GLN A 456 23.70 -55.37 11.71
CA GLN A 456 22.74 -56.41 12.12
C GLN A 456 21.33 -55.87 12.44
N GLU A 457 20.31 -56.71 12.20
CA GLU A 457 18.91 -56.54 12.61
C GLU A 457 18.68 -56.98 14.07
N VAL A 458 18.00 -56.16 14.89
CA VAL A 458 17.35 -56.63 16.13
C VAL A 458 16.06 -55.86 16.44
N ASP A 459 14.94 -56.58 16.53
CA ASP A 459 13.66 -56.13 17.09
C ASP A 459 13.71 -56.15 18.63
N SER A 460 13.07 -55.17 19.29
CA SER A 460 12.50 -55.28 20.66
C SER A 460 11.72 -54.02 21.04
N ALA A 461 10.40 -54.13 21.13
CA ALA A 461 9.58 -53.21 21.92
C ALA A 461 9.39 -53.76 23.35
N GLU A 462 9.48 -52.91 24.38
CA GLU A 462 8.95 -53.25 25.70
C GLU A 462 8.21 -52.06 26.35
N VAL A 463 7.05 -52.37 26.93
CA VAL A 463 6.15 -51.42 27.61
C VAL A 463 6.22 -51.69 29.11
N ILE A 464 6.68 -50.71 29.90
CA ILE A 464 6.54 -50.75 31.36
C ILE A 464 5.78 -49.51 31.86
N ASN A 465 4.49 -49.74 32.10
CA ASN A 465 3.64 -48.88 32.93
C ASN A 465 3.76 -49.31 34.40
N SER A 466 4.00 -48.39 35.33
CA SER A 466 3.64 -48.58 36.75
C SER A 466 3.51 -47.27 37.52
N GLN A 467 2.30 -46.98 37.99
CA GLN A 467 2.03 -45.99 39.04
C GLN A 467 2.28 -46.60 40.42
N VAL A 468 2.96 -45.88 41.33
CA VAL A 468 2.80 -46.04 42.79
C VAL A 468 2.81 -44.66 43.46
N ALA A 469 2.04 -44.51 44.53
CA ALA A 469 1.68 -43.24 45.18
C ALA A 469 2.71 -42.77 46.26
N PRO A 470 2.61 -41.53 46.79
CA PRO A 470 3.67 -40.90 47.59
C PRO A 470 3.64 -41.25 49.08
N ALA A 471 4.79 -41.07 49.75
CA ALA A 471 4.95 -41.27 51.20
C ALA A 471 5.35 -39.98 51.94
N GLN A 472 4.72 -39.79 53.09
CA GLN A 472 4.63 -38.56 53.90
C GLN A 472 5.95 -38.05 54.52
N THR A 473 5.96 -36.75 54.83
CA THR A 473 6.90 -36.07 55.74
C THR A 473 6.92 -36.70 57.14
N PRO A 474 7.98 -36.45 57.93
CA PRO A 474 7.71 -35.79 59.21
C PRO A 474 8.66 -34.62 59.54
N THR A 475 8.09 -33.57 60.14
CA THR A 475 8.80 -32.44 60.74
C THR A 475 9.50 -32.84 62.04
N GLN A 476 10.69 -32.30 62.33
CA GLN A 476 11.06 -32.01 63.72
C GLN A 476 12.09 -30.86 63.84
N GLN A 477 11.68 -29.82 64.58
CA GLN A 477 12.51 -28.77 65.19
C GLN A 477 12.91 -29.23 66.61
N PRO A 478 13.91 -28.64 67.30
CA PRO A 478 13.92 -27.22 67.69
C PRO A 478 14.81 -26.31 66.85
#